data_AF-A0AAF0RAW7-F1
#
_entry.id   AF-A0AAF0RAW7-F1
#
_cell.length_a   1.000
_cell.length_b   1.000
_cell.length_c   1.000
_cell.angle_alpha   90.00
_cell.angle_beta   90.00
_cell.angle_gamma   90.00
#
_symmetry.space_group_name_H-M   'P 1'
#
loop_
_entity.id
_entity.type
_entity.pdbx_description
1 polymer ?
#
loop_
_entity_poly.entity_id
_entity_poly.type
_entity_poly.pdbx_seq_one_letter_code
_entity_poly.pdbx_strand_id
1 'polypeptide(L)'
;MEVCLPSSWANEVQSLTHLRYLEIYVKEFDFKWISHLLNLQTLRSPSTLRTSPGAIWKMTKQRHVQIYELSFVWEENDRAIFEETSTTILENLKIFRTYHILVDNTTPRFWWRFPIIEEISFRVDELPSCPLFPIVEVHTQLQYSLSLVTSYKEF
;
A
#
# COMPACT_ATOMS: atom_id res chain seq x y z
N MET A 1 16.03 12.39 15.52
CA MET A 1 15.24 13.59 15.81
C MET A 1 13.97 13.46 14.97
N GLU A 2 12.85 13.08 15.57
CA GLU A 2 11.56 13.05 14.86
C GLU A 2 11.13 14.50 14.62
N VAL A 3 11.18 14.94 13.37
CA VAL A 3 10.64 16.24 12.98
C VAL A 3 9.14 16.04 12.83
N CYS A 4 8.36 16.39 13.85
CA CYS A 4 6.91 16.52 13.69
C CYS A 4 6.65 17.56 12.61
N LEU A 5 6.05 17.13 11.50
CA LEU A 5 5.68 18.05 10.43
C LEU A 5 4.66 19.06 10.97
N PRO A 6 4.83 20.37 10.69
CA PRO A 6 3.87 21.38 11.09
C PRO A 6 2.51 21.07 10.48
N SER A 7 1.42 21.45 11.15
CA SER A 7 0.04 21.27 10.65
C SER A 7 -0.20 21.91 9.28
N SER A 8 0.65 22.84 8.86
CA SER A 8 0.63 23.47 7.54
C SER A 8 1.10 22.55 6.42
N TRP A 9 1.91 21.51 6.73
CA TRP A 9 2.57 20.62 5.76
C TRP A 9 1.63 20.09 4.68
N ALA A 10 0.41 19.71 5.06
CA ALA A 10 -0.59 19.20 4.12
C ALA A 10 -0.91 20.24 3.03
N ASN A 11 -0.96 21.53 3.37
CA ASN A 11 -1.20 22.61 2.42
C ASN A 11 0.04 22.89 1.55
N GLU A 12 1.24 22.82 2.11
CA GLU A 12 2.46 23.01 1.31
C GLU A 12 2.66 21.85 0.31
N VAL A 13 2.41 20.61 0.71
CA VAL A 13 2.47 19.43 -0.18
C VAL A 13 1.39 19.47 -1.27
N GLN A 14 0.24 20.11 -1.01
CA GLN A 14 -0.79 20.37 -2.04
C GLN A 14 -0.27 21.14 -3.24
N SER A 15 0.71 22.03 -3.04
CA SER A 15 1.30 22.80 -4.15
C SER A 15 2.26 21.98 -5.03
N LEU A 16 2.74 20.83 -4.56
CA LEU A 16 3.82 20.04 -5.19
C LEU A 16 3.30 19.05 -6.26
N THR A 17 2.48 19.51 -7.21
CA THR A 17 1.80 18.65 -8.21
C THR A 17 2.70 17.83 -9.13
N HIS A 18 3.98 18.20 -9.23
CA HIS A 18 4.99 17.50 -10.05
C HIS A 18 5.89 16.57 -9.23
N LEU A 19 5.64 16.44 -7.92
CA LEU A 19 6.45 15.60 -7.05
C LEU A 19 6.39 14.15 -7.51
N ARG A 20 7.57 13.55 -7.74
CA ARG A 20 7.71 12.14 -8.14
C ARG A 20 8.25 11.25 -7.02
N TYR A 21 8.90 11.87 -6.04
CA TYR A 21 9.51 11.18 -4.91
C TYR A 21 9.11 11.90 -3.63
N LEU A 22 8.61 11.15 -2.66
CA LEU A 22 8.31 11.62 -1.33
C LEU A 22 8.86 10.63 -0.31
N GLU A 23 9.71 11.13 0.58
CA GLU A 23 10.07 10.44 1.80
C GLU A 23 9.63 11.30 2.97
N ILE A 24 8.85 10.73 3.86
CA ILE A 24 8.16 11.46 4.93
C ILE A 24 8.29 10.71 6.24
N TYR A 25 8.76 11.39 7.28
CA TYR A 25 8.97 10.82 8.61
C TYR A 25 7.97 11.43 9.57
N VAL A 26 6.85 10.76 9.78
CA VAL A 26 5.82 11.15 10.75
C VAL A 26 5.52 10.02 11.72
N LYS A 27 4.78 10.30 12.79
CA LYS A 27 4.30 9.23 13.67
C LYS A 27 3.15 8.46 13.03
N GLU A 28 2.16 9.20 12.51
CA GLU A 28 1.00 8.66 11.82
C GLU A 28 0.89 9.34 10.45
N PHE A 29 0.86 8.53 9.40
CA PHE A 29 0.71 9.02 8.04
C PHE A 29 -0.75 8.86 7.60
N ASP A 30 -1.38 9.96 7.16
CA ASP A 30 -2.69 9.90 6.48
C ASP A 30 -2.48 10.06 4.97
N PHE A 31 -2.89 9.04 4.23
CA PHE A 31 -2.78 9.01 2.78
C PHE A 31 -3.54 10.16 2.09
N LYS A 32 -4.56 10.73 2.74
CA LYS A 32 -5.31 11.89 2.22
C LYS A 32 -4.38 13.06 1.91
N TRP A 33 -3.29 13.21 2.67
CA TRP A 33 -2.31 14.29 2.50
C TRP A 33 -1.58 14.27 1.16
N ILE A 34 -1.55 13.14 0.47
CA ILE A 34 -0.84 12.98 -0.81
C ILE A 34 -1.75 12.51 -1.94
N SER A 35 -3.05 12.37 -1.68
CA SER A 35 -4.02 11.83 -2.64
C SER A 35 -4.13 12.65 -3.94
N HIS A 36 -3.76 13.94 -3.89
CA HIS A 36 -3.69 14.83 -5.05
C HIS A 36 -2.37 14.71 -5.84
N LEU A 37 -1.35 14.03 -5.30
CA LEU A 37 -0.04 13.86 -5.94
C LEU A 37 -0.07 12.74 -6.98
N LEU A 38 -0.88 12.89 -8.02
CA LEU A 38 -1.10 11.87 -9.06
C LEU A 38 0.17 11.53 -9.88
N ASN A 39 1.23 12.34 -9.77
CA ASN A 39 2.51 12.10 -10.42
C ASN A 39 3.55 11.41 -9.51
N LEU A 40 3.21 11.12 -8.25
CA LEU A 40 4.13 10.50 -7.32
C LEU A 40 4.43 9.06 -7.75
N GLN A 41 5.72 8.77 -7.90
CA GLN A 41 6.22 7.46 -8.32
C GLN A 41 6.81 6.68 -7.15
N THR A 42 7.40 7.36 -6.17
CA THR A 42 8.03 6.72 -5.00
C THR A 42 7.52 7.36 -3.73
N LEU A 43 6.98 6.54 -2.83
CA LEU A 43 6.60 6.91 -1.47
C LEU A 43 7.41 6.08 -0.48
N ARG A 44 8.09 6.74 0.45
CA ARG A 44 8.75 6.10 1.60
C ARG A 44 8.29 6.75 2.89
N SER A 45 7.89 5.95 3.85
CA SER A 45 7.47 6.41 5.16
C SER A 45 7.77 5.33 6.20
N PRO A 46 8.62 5.59 7.22
CA PRO A 46 8.79 4.66 8.32
C PRO A 46 7.65 4.75 9.35
N SER A 47 6.54 5.38 9.01
CA SER A 47 5.37 5.56 9.85
C SER A 47 4.38 4.40 9.69
N THR A 48 3.46 4.32 10.63
CA THR A 48 2.22 3.55 10.44
C THR A 48 1.30 4.32 9.48
N LEU A 49 0.81 3.62 8.45
CA LEU A 49 -0.23 4.09 7.54
C LEU A 49 -1.55 3.39 7.84
N ARG A 50 -2.58 4.20 8.07
CA ARG A 50 -3.96 3.75 8.13
C ARG A 50 -4.74 4.39 7.00
N THR A 51 -5.22 3.59 6.06
CA THR A 51 -5.89 4.14 4.87
C THR A 51 -6.91 3.17 4.28
N SER A 52 -7.81 3.67 3.43
CA SER A 52 -8.64 2.79 2.62
C SER A 52 -7.87 2.29 1.39
N PRO A 53 -8.09 1.05 0.97
CA PRO A 53 -7.49 0.49 -0.26
C PRO A 53 -7.71 1.37 -1.49
N GLY A 54 -8.90 1.99 -1.59
CA GLY A 54 -9.26 2.90 -2.69
C GLY A 54 -8.38 4.15 -2.76
N ALA A 55 -7.82 4.61 -1.64
CA ALA A 55 -6.88 5.73 -1.65
C ALA A 55 -5.59 5.36 -2.37
N ILE A 56 -5.06 4.15 -2.13
CA ILE A 56 -3.86 3.63 -2.79
C ILE A 56 -4.13 3.43 -4.29
N TRP A 57 -5.28 2.87 -4.66
CA TRP A 57 -5.66 2.63 -6.07
C TRP A 57 -5.75 3.90 -6.93
N LYS A 58 -5.96 5.06 -6.32
CA LYS A 58 -5.98 6.34 -7.05
C LYS A 58 -4.59 6.81 -7.49
N MET A 59 -3.52 6.24 -6.95
CA MET A 59 -2.15 6.61 -7.29
C MET A 59 -1.60 5.81 -8.47
N THR A 60 -2.19 6.01 -9.63
CA THR A 60 -1.94 5.21 -10.84
C THR A 60 -0.50 5.24 -11.37
N LYS A 61 0.30 6.26 -11.01
CA LYS A 61 1.70 6.38 -11.40
C LYS A 61 2.70 5.87 -10.34
N GLN A 62 2.21 5.37 -9.21
CA GLN A 62 3.06 4.90 -8.13
C GLN A 62 3.79 3.62 -8.57
N ARG A 63 5.11 3.62 -8.39
CA ARG A 63 6.01 2.52 -8.76
C ARG A 63 6.60 1.83 -7.54
N HIS A 64 6.92 2.61 -6.52
CA HIS A 64 7.56 2.13 -5.31
C HIS A 64 6.83 2.66 -4.08
N VAL A 65 6.40 1.75 -3.22
CA VAL A 65 5.83 2.07 -1.91
C VAL A 65 6.63 1.35 -0.86
N GLN A 66 7.14 2.10 0.12
CA GLN A 66 7.74 1.55 1.32
C GLN A 66 7.11 2.19 2.55
N ILE A 67 6.46 1.39 3.36
CA ILE A 67 5.80 1.82 4.60
C ILE A 67 6.33 0.96 5.76
N TYR A 68 6.28 1.41 7.01
CA TYR A 68 6.62 0.54 8.13
C TYR A 68 5.47 -0.40 8.47
N GLU A 69 4.31 0.14 8.79
CA GLU A 69 3.13 -0.65 9.15
C GLU A 69 1.93 -0.20 8.33
N LEU A 70 1.23 -1.16 7.72
CA LEU A 70 0.04 -0.89 6.91
C LEU A 70 -1.20 -1.52 7.53
N SER A 71 -2.22 -0.70 7.74
CA SER A 71 -3.55 -1.13 8.15
C SER A 71 -4.61 -0.61 7.18
N PHE A 72 -5.43 -1.53 6.66
CA PHE A 72 -6.55 -1.15 5.80
C PHE A 72 -7.79 -0.85 6.63
N VAL A 73 -8.45 0.25 6.29
CA VAL A 73 -9.79 0.59 6.77
C VAL A 73 -10.74 0.38 5.60
N TRP A 74 -11.50 -0.69 5.63
CA TRP A 74 -12.50 -1.02 4.62
C TRP A 74 -13.84 -0.42 5.03
N GLU A 75 -14.31 0.62 4.35
CA GLU A 75 -15.69 1.10 4.52
C GLU A 75 -16.67 0.20 3.75
N GLU A 76 -17.96 0.14 4.14
CA GLU A 76 -18.96 -0.69 3.44
C GLU A 76 -19.06 -0.34 1.95
N ASN A 77 -18.96 0.95 1.63
CA ASN A 77 -18.91 1.43 0.25
C ASN A 77 -17.64 0.99 -0.48
N ASP A 78 -16.50 0.89 0.20
CA ASP A 78 -15.26 0.42 -0.45
C ASP A 78 -15.40 -1.03 -0.93
N ARG A 79 -16.21 -1.85 -0.25
CA ARG A 79 -16.48 -3.24 -0.65
C ARG A 79 -17.38 -3.31 -1.89
N ALA A 80 -18.46 -2.54 -1.91
CA ALA A 80 -19.36 -2.45 -3.06
C ALA A 80 -18.63 -1.86 -4.28
N ILE A 81 -17.90 -0.76 -4.08
CA ILE A 81 -17.06 -0.13 -5.11
C ILE A 81 -15.98 -1.12 -5.57
N PHE A 82 -15.36 -1.90 -4.68
CA PHE A 82 -14.35 -2.88 -5.06
C PHE A 82 -14.90 -3.96 -5.99
N GLU A 83 -16.10 -4.48 -5.71
CA GLU A 83 -16.75 -5.50 -6.55
C GLU A 83 -17.25 -4.91 -7.87
N GLU A 84 -17.78 -3.69 -7.87
CA GLU A 84 -18.26 -2.98 -9.07
C GLU A 84 -17.14 -2.46 -9.98
N THR A 85 -16.02 -2.00 -9.40
CA THR A 85 -14.90 -1.34 -10.12
C THR A 85 -13.72 -2.28 -10.36
N SER A 86 -13.98 -3.59 -10.52
CA SER A 86 -13.00 -4.66 -10.76
C SER A 86 -11.97 -4.40 -11.89
N THR A 87 -12.15 -3.33 -12.67
CA THR A 87 -11.33 -2.90 -13.81
C THR A 87 -10.18 -1.94 -13.49
N THR A 88 -10.17 -1.24 -12.35
CA THR A 88 -9.06 -0.31 -12.00
C THR A 88 -7.80 -1.08 -11.63
N ILE A 89 -6.87 -1.20 -12.57
CA ILE A 89 -5.59 -1.91 -12.39
C ILE A 89 -4.49 -0.88 -12.15
N LEU A 90 -3.67 -1.11 -11.11
CA LEU A 90 -2.47 -0.32 -10.86
C LEU A 90 -1.29 -0.89 -11.64
N GLU A 91 -1.26 -0.59 -12.93
CA GLU A 91 -0.31 -1.12 -13.90
C GLU A 91 1.14 -0.64 -13.74
N ASN A 92 1.43 0.27 -12.79
CA ASN A 92 2.76 0.86 -12.64
C ASN A 92 3.46 0.43 -11.35
N LEU A 93 2.77 -0.21 -10.40
CA LEU A 93 3.37 -0.56 -9.11
C LEU A 93 4.29 -1.77 -9.28
N LYS A 94 5.58 -1.56 -9.04
CA LYS A 94 6.63 -2.57 -9.14
C LYS A 94 7.10 -3.08 -7.79
N ILE A 95 7.27 -2.19 -6.82
CA ILE A 95 7.82 -2.54 -5.51
C ILE A 95 6.84 -2.11 -4.43
N PHE A 96 6.44 -3.07 -3.60
CA PHE A 96 5.67 -2.82 -2.39
C PHE A 96 6.37 -3.44 -1.19
N ARG A 97 6.84 -2.60 -0.27
CA ARG A 97 7.49 -3.04 0.97
C ARG A 97 6.71 -2.49 2.15
N THR A 98 6.29 -3.36 3.04
CA THR A 98 5.84 -2.96 4.37
C THR A 98 6.51 -3.85 5.39
N TYR A 99 6.94 -3.32 6.53
CA TYR A 99 7.51 -4.20 7.56
C TYR A 99 6.41 -5.09 8.15
N HIS A 100 5.22 -4.53 8.34
CA HIS A 100 4.07 -5.22 8.93
C HIS A 100 2.78 -4.88 8.19
N ILE A 101 1.90 -5.87 8.01
CA ILE A 101 0.56 -5.68 7.47
C ILE A 101 -0.45 -6.50 8.27
N LEU A 102 -1.57 -5.85 8.63
CA LEU A 102 -2.73 -6.53 9.17
C LEU A 102 -3.53 -7.15 8.02
N VAL A 103 -3.55 -8.48 7.96
CA VAL A 103 -4.22 -9.24 6.90
C VAL A 103 -5.58 -9.72 7.40
N ASP A 104 -6.63 -9.44 6.63
CA ASP A 104 -7.97 -10.01 6.81
C ASP A 104 -8.43 -10.71 5.51
N ASN A 105 -9.67 -11.21 5.49
CA ASN A 105 -10.24 -11.86 4.30
C ASN A 105 -10.40 -10.92 3.08
N THR A 106 -10.25 -9.61 3.27
CA THR A 106 -10.33 -8.60 2.21
C THR A 106 -8.96 -8.14 1.72
N THR A 107 -7.88 -8.33 2.49
CA THR A 107 -6.51 -8.02 2.06
C THR A 107 -6.05 -8.75 0.79
N PRO A 108 -6.38 -10.04 0.55
CA PRO A 108 -6.05 -10.71 -0.71
C PRO A 108 -6.54 -9.98 -1.96
N ARG A 109 -7.78 -9.48 -1.91
CA ARG A 109 -8.42 -8.72 -2.98
C ARG A 109 -7.69 -7.42 -3.33
N PHE A 110 -6.98 -6.81 -2.39
CA PHE A 110 -6.13 -5.64 -2.64
C PHE A 110 -4.98 -5.98 -3.59
N TRP A 111 -4.30 -7.11 -3.37
CA TRP A 111 -3.11 -7.50 -4.14
C TRP A 111 -3.42 -7.87 -5.59
N TRP A 112 -4.67 -8.24 -5.89
CA TRP A 112 -5.11 -8.65 -7.22
C TRP A 112 -5.09 -7.51 -8.25
N ARG A 113 -4.89 -6.26 -7.82
CA ARG A 113 -4.84 -5.07 -8.68
C ARG A 113 -3.44 -4.71 -9.19
N PHE A 114 -2.41 -5.48 -8.85
CA PHE A 114 -1.00 -5.20 -9.19
C PHE A 114 -0.40 -6.29 -10.08
N PRO A 115 -0.72 -6.31 -11.40
CA PRO A 115 -0.35 -7.41 -12.28
C PRO A 115 1.12 -7.44 -12.69
N ILE A 116 1.86 -6.35 -12.45
CA ILE A 116 3.28 -6.22 -12.82
C ILE A 116 4.18 -6.05 -11.59
N ILE A 117 3.71 -6.51 -10.43
CA ILE A 117 4.45 -6.35 -9.19
C ILE A 117 5.70 -7.22 -9.22
N GLU A 118 6.86 -6.57 -9.13
CA GLU A 118 8.18 -7.19 -9.25
C GLU A 118 8.75 -7.56 -7.88
N GLU A 119 8.36 -6.86 -6.81
CA GLU A 119 8.84 -7.12 -5.45
C GLU A 119 7.77 -6.83 -4.40
N ILE A 120 7.63 -7.78 -3.47
CA ILE A 120 6.75 -7.68 -2.31
C ILE A 120 7.47 -8.17 -1.07
N SER A 121 7.52 -7.34 -0.04
CA SER A 121 8.06 -7.72 1.27
C SER A 121 7.10 -7.29 2.36
N PHE A 122 6.65 -8.25 3.18
CA PHE A 122 5.91 -7.98 4.40
C PHE A 122 5.88 -9.14 5.40
N ARG A 123 5.74 -8.80 6.68
CA ARG A 123 5.37 -9.74 7.75
C ARG A 123 3.86 -9.84 7.87
N VAL A 124 3.37 -11.07 7.99
CA VAL A 124 1.97 -11.38 8.27
C VAL A 124 1.88 -12.02 9.66
N ASP A 125 0.98 -11.51 10.50
CA ASP A 125 0.71 -12.13 11.79
C ASP A 125 -0.22 -13.35 11.68
N GLU A 126 -1.24 -13.28 10.81
CA GLU A 126 -2.20 -14.37 10.58
C GLU A 126 -2.44 -14.60 9.09
N LEU A 127 -2.33 -15.86 8.65
CA LEU A 127 -2.57 -16.21 7.25
C LEU A 127 -4.06 -16.00 6.89
N PRO A 128 -4.35 -15.37 5.74
CA PRO A 128 -5.73 -15.21 5.29
C PRO A 128 -6.33 -16.57 4.91
N SER A 129 -7.66 -16.68 5.03
CA SER A 129 -8.40 -17.88 4.61
C SER A 129 -8.44 -18.10 3.09
N CYS A 130 -8.05 -17.09 2.30
CA CYS A 130 -7.99 -17.12 0.84
C CYS A 130 -6.58 -16.71 0.35
N PRO A 131 -6.16 -17.16 -0.85
CA PRO A 131 -4.81 -16.90 -1.35
C PRO A 131 -4.58 -15.41 -1.60
N LEU A 132 -3.47 -14.88 -1.10
CA LEU A 132 -3.08 -13.47 -1.25
C LEU A 132 -3.05 -13.00 -2.71
N PHE A 133 -2.74 -13.89 -3.66
CA PHE A 133 -2.67 -13.58 -5.09
C PHE A 133 -3.60 -14.49 -5.90
N PRO A 134 -4.18 -14.01 -7.02
CA PRO A 134 -5.24 -14.71 -7.73
C PRO A 134 -4.74 -15.76 -8.73
N ILE A 135 -3.45 -15.75 -9.11
CA ILE A 135 -2.95 -16.53 -10.25
C ILE A 135 -1.49 -16.98 -10.09
N VAL A 136 -1.16 -18.10 -10.74
CA VAL A 136 0.19 -18.69 -10.80
C VAL A 136 1.21 -17.77 -11.48
N GLU A 137 0.83 -16.94 -12.46
CA GLU A 137 1.80 -16.06 -13.14
C GLU A 137 2.41 -15.01 -12.19
N VAL A 138 1.61 -14.52 -11.23
CA VAL A 138 2.11 -13.60 -10.19
C VAL A 138 3.13 -14.32 -9.29
N HIS A 139 2.92 -15.62 -9.03
CA HIS A 139 3.90 -16.43 -8.29
C HIS A 139 5.21 -16.61 -9.06
N THR A 140 5.18 -16.71 -10.40
CA THR A 140 6.39 -16.80 -11.23
C THR A 140 7.16 -15.48 -11.28
N GLN A 141 6.47 -14.33 -11.33
CA GLN A 141 7.10 -13.01 -11.28
C GLN A 141 7.71 -12.70 -9.90
N LEU A 142 7.01 -13.06 -8.82
CA LEU A 142 7.46 -12.86 -7.44
C LEU A 142 8.47 -13.89 -6.95
N GLN A 143 8.80 -14.90 -7.77
CA GLN A 143 9.59 -16.07 -7.37
C GLN A 143 10.99 -15.71 -6.84
N TYR A 144 11.50 -14.51 -7.16
CA TYR A 144 12.84 -14.05 -6.77
C TYR A 144 12.85 -12.91 -5.73
N SER A 145 11.68 -12.41 -5.31
CA SER A 145 11.56 -11.14 -4.57
C SER A 145 10.48 -11.13 -3.49
N LEU A 146 9.78 -12.26 -3.30
CA LEU A 146 8.82 -12.43 -2.22
C LEU A 146 9.54 -12.73 -0.90
N SER A 147 9.43 -11.80 0.06
CA SER A 147 9.82 -12.05 1.45
C SER A 147 8.57 -12.05 2.32
N LEU A 148 8.09 -13.26 2.65
CA LEU A 148 6.99 -13.49 3.57
C LEU A 148 7.55 -14.01 4.89
N VAL A 149 7.38 -13.27 5.98
CA VAL A 149 7.72 -13.73 7.32
C VAL A 149 6.42 -13.93 8.10
N THR A 150 6.15 -15.15 8.54
CA THR A 150 4.99 -15.47 9.39
C THR A 150 5.42 -15.52 10.85
N SER A 151 4.67 -14.89 11.74
CA SER A 151 4.83 -15.04 13.19
C SER A 151 3.70 -15.92 13.72
N TYR A 152 3.98 -17.19 14.04
CA TYR A 152 3.03 -17.98 14.82
C TYR A 152 3.09 -17.52 16.28
N LYS A 153 1.98 -17.03 16.81
CA LYS A 153 1.78 -16.99 18.27
C LYS A 153 1.46 -18.41 18.70
N GLU A 154 2.43 -19.10 19.27
CA GLU A 154 2.17 -20.32 20.05
C GLU A 154 1.26 -19.91 21.23
N PHE A 155 0.08 -20.53 21.32
CA PHE A 155 -0.82 -20.46 22.47
C PHE A 155 -0.52 -21.60 23.44
#